data_AF-A0A8E2JRB0-F1
#
_entry.id   AF-A0A8E2JRB0-F1
#
_cell.length_a   1.000
_cell.length_b   1.000
_cell.length_c   1.000
_cell.angle_alpha   90.00
_cell.angle_beta   90.00
_cell.angle_gamma   90.00
#
_symmetry.space_group_name_H-M   'P 1'
#
loop_
_entity.id
_entity.type
_entity.pdbx_description
1 polymer ?
#
loop_
_entity_poly.entity_id
_entity_poly.type
_entity_poly.pdbx_seq_one_letter_code
_entity_poly.pdbx_strand_id
1 'polypeptide(L)'
;MYFYLCINIGSIVGQVSMAHAERYIGFWMAFLLPTIMFGFCPLILAVFSRKYVLRPPTGSVLAKAVSLIKFALKGKFSMNLTTTVKNIRPPTFWEDAKPSHVINKPRFMTFDDAWVDEVARGVKAYSVFLFYPLFWPAYNQIDNNLTSQAATMELHGVPNDLINNLNPLGIVIMIPVLDLFIYPLMRKARIRFSPLKRMTADSSSLAPR
;
A
#
# COMPACT_ATOMS: atom_id res chain seq x y z
N MET A 1 -14.34 -5.80 -8.45
CA MET A 1 -13.87 -7.07 -9.02
C MET A 1 -13.40 -6.89 -10.47
N TYR A 2 -14.24 -6.47 -11.42
CA TYR A 2 -13.82 -6.28 -12.82
C TYR A 2 -12.63 -5.33 -13.01
N PHE A 3 -12.59 -4.20 -12.29
CA PHE A 3 -11.45 -3.28 -12.36
C PHE A 3 -10.12 -3.94 -11.96
N TYR A 4 -10.10 -4.73 -10.89
CA TYR A 4 -8.90 -5.46 -10.47
C TYR A 4 -8.49 -6.53 -11.48
N LEU A 5 -9.45 -7.22 -12.09
CA LEU A 5 -9.19 -8.17 -13.16
C LEU A 5 -8.58 -7.47 -14.38
N CYS A 6 -9.14 -6.34 -14.81
CA CYS A 6 -8.61 -5.55 -15.92
C CYS A 6 -7.17 -5.07 -15.66
N ILE A 7 -6.84 -4.67 -14.42
CA ILE A 7 -5.47 -4.31 -14.05
C ILE A 7 -4.52 -5.49 -14.20
N ASN A 8 -4.89 -6.67 -13.68
CA ASN A 8 -4.01 -7.85 -13.75
C ASN A 8 -3.84 -8.34 -15.20
N ILE A 9 -4.91 -8.38 -15.99
CA ILE A 9 -4.84 -8.70 -17.42
C ILE A 9 -3.99 -7.67 -18.16
N GLY A 10 -4.22 -6.37 -17.91
CA GLY A 10 -3.43 -5.30 -18.52
C GLY A 10 -1.95 -5.36 -18.16
N SER A 11 -1.62 -5.74 -16.92
CA SER A 11 -0.25 -5.95 -16.47
C SER A 11 0.43 -7.09 -17.24
N ILE A 12 -0.24 -8.24 -17.39
CA ILE A 12 0.28 -9.39 -18.14
C ILE A 12 0.45 -9.03 -19.62
N VAL A 13 -0.60 -8.51 -20.25
CA VAL A 13 -0.57 -8.14 -21.68
C VAL A 13 0.49 -7.08 -21.94
N GLY A 14 0.60 -6.07 -21.07
CA GLY A 14 1.58 -5.00 -21.17
C GLY A 14 3.01 -5.53 -21.10
N GLN A 15 3.35 -6.27 -20.05
CA GLN A 15 4.69 -6.84 -19.86
C GLN A 15 5.09 -7.78 -21.00
N VAL A 16 4.21 -8.69 -21.43
CA VAL A 16 4.46 -9.60 -22.56
C VAL A 16 4.68 -8.82 -23.86
N SER A 17 3.80 -7.85 -24.15
CA SER A 17 3.88 -7.08 -25.39
C SER A 17 5.15 -6.23 -25.44
N MET A 18 5.56 -5.62 -24.32
CA MET A 18 6.78 -4.82 -24.25
C MET A 18 8.04 -5.68 -24.40
N ALA A 19 8.10 -6.84 -23.73
CA ALA A 19 9.22 -7.76 -23.85
C ALA A 19 9.40 -8.28 -25.30
N HIS A 20 8.30 -8.51 -26.02
CA HIS A 20 8.37 -8.86 -27.43
C HIS A 20 8.72 -7.68 -28.33
N ALA A 21 8.18 -6.48 -28.07
CA ALA A 21 8.52 -5.27 -28.82
C ALA A 21 10.02 -4.94 -28.71
N GLU A 22 10.58 -5.09 -27.51
CA GLU A 22 12.01 -4.94 -27.25
C GLU A 22 12.83 -5.96 -28.05
N ARG A 23 12.48 -7.25 -27.95
CA ARG A 23 13.24 -8.33 -28.60
C ARG A 23 13.22 -8.27 -30.12
N TYR A 24 12.09 -7.92 -30.73
CA TYR A 24 11.92 -8.00 -32.19
C TYR A 24 12.16 -6.68 -32.93
N ILE A 25 12.01 -5.53 -32.28
CA ILE A 25 12.11 -4.21 -32.95
C ILE A 25 13.12 -3.31 -32.27
N GLY A 26 13.16 -3.33 -30.94
CA GLY A 26 14.13 -2.60 -30.13
C GLY A 26 13.49 -1.73 -29.06
N PHE A 27 14.33 -1.28 -28.12
CA PHE A 27 13.92 -0.55 -26.92
C PHE A 27 13.06 0.70 -27.19
N TRP A 28 13.31 1.43 -28.29
CA TRP A 28 12.56 2.66 -28.59
C TRP A 28 11.05 2.39 -28.77
N MET A 29 10.67 1.25 -29.35
CA MET A 29 9.25 0.89 -29.50
C MET A 29 8.61 0.48 -28.19
N ALA A 30 9.36 -0.22 -27.33
CA ALA A 30 8.89 -0.61 -25.99
C ALA A 30 8.58 0.62 -25.11
N PHE A 31 9.27 1.74 -25.30
CA PHE A 31 8.96 3.00 -24.58
C PHE A 31 7.90 3.87 -25.28
N LEU A 32 7.83 3.85 -26.62
CA LEU A 32 6.88 4.67 -27.36
C LEU A 32 5.43 4.19 -27.17
N LEU A 33 5.20 2.88 -27.17
CA LEU A 33 3.85 2.30 -27.04
C LEU A 33 3.14 2.74 -25.74
N PRO A 34 3.72 2.58 -24.54
CA PRO A 34 3.14 3.09 -23.30
C PRO A 34 2.94 4.60 -23.33
N THR A 35 3.90 5.35 -23.89
CA THR A 35 3.82 6.82 -23.98
C THR A 35 2.59 7.26 -24.76
N ILE A 36 2.32 6.64 -25.90
CA ILE A 36 1.12 6.89 -26.70
C ILE A 36 -0.15 6.55 -25.91
N MET A 37 -0.19 5.38 -25.26
CA MET A 37 -1.34 4.97 -24.44
C MET A 37 -1.61 5.95 -23.28
N PHE A 38 -0.57 6.39 -22.58
CA PHE A 38 -0.68 7.42 -21.54
C PHE A 38 -1.12 8.77 -22.10
N GLY A 39 -0.70 9.12 -23.32
CA GLY A 39 -1.17 10.32 -24.03
C GLY A 39 -2.67 10.31 -24.33
N PHE A 40 -3.27 9.14 -24.52
CA PHE A 40 -4.73 9.00 -24.71
C PHE A 40 -5.53 9.15 -23.42
N CYS A 41 -4.95 8.84 -22.25
CA CYS A 41 -5.62 8.97 -20.95
C CYS A 41 -6.23 10.38 -20.69
N PRO A 42 -5.49 11.49 -20.81
CA PRO A 42 -6.05 12.83 -20.61
C PRO A 42 -7.10 13.19 -21.65
N LEU A 43 -6.99 12.70 -22.90
CA LEU A 43 -8.00 12.91 -23.94
C LEU A 43 -9.34 12.29 -23.53
N ILE A 44 -9.31 11.04 -23.05
CA ILE A 44 -10.51 10.36 -22.53
C ILE A 44 -11.07 11.14 -21.34
N LEU A 45 -10.22 11.52 -20.39
CA LEU A 45 -10.65 12.30 -19.23
C LEU A 45 -11.29 13.63 -19.63
N ALA A 46 -10.76 14.31 -20.64
CA ALA A 46 -11.31 15.56 -21.17
C ALA A 46 -12.67 15.36 -21.86
N VAL A 47 -12.82 14.31 -22.69
CA VAL A 47 -14.08 13.98 -23.36
C VAL A 47 -15.17 13.63 -22.36
N PHE A 48 -14.84 12.89 -21.31
CA PHE A 48 -15.79 12.48 -20.26
C PHE A 48 -15.89 13.46 -19.09
N SER A 49 -15.18 14.59 -19.15
CA SER A 49 -15.13 15.61 -18.08
C SER A 49 -16.51 16.07 -17.61
N ARG A 50 -17.44 16.23 -18.56
CA ARG A 50 -18.81 16.68 -18.31
C ARG A 50 -19.69 15.67 -17.57
N LYS A 51 -19.27 14.40 -17.49
CA LYS A 51 -20.00 13.34 -16.77
C LYS A 51 -19.46 13.07 -15.37
N TYR A 52 -18.35 13.70 -14.97
CA TYR A 52 -17.79 13.49 -13.64
C TYR A 52 -18.50 14.31 -12.58
N VAL A 53 -18.77 13.67 -11.44
CA VAL A 53 -19.25 14.36 -10.23
C VAL A 53 -18.05 14.96 -9.52
N LEU A 54 -17.90 16.27 -9.63
CA LEU A 54 -16.87 17.03 -8.93
C LEU A 54 -17.25 17.16 -7.46
N ARG A 55 -16.52 16.46 -6.58
CA ARG A 55 -16.69 16.61 -5.13
C ARG A 55 -15.93 17.85 -4.66
N PRO A 56 -16.50 18.64 -3.74
CA PRO A 56 -15.80 19.80 -3.20
C PRO A 56 -14.50 19.37 -2.52
N PRO A 57 -13.45 20.21 -2.55
CA PRO A 57 -12.18 19.88 -1.94
C PRO A 57 -12.38 19.65 -0.44
N THR A 58 -12.21 18.40 -0.02
CA THR A 58 -12.15 18.08 1.41
C THR A 58 -10.83 18.62 1.91
N GLY A 59 -10.86 19.55 2.89
CA GLY A 59 -9.65 20.15 3.44
C GLY A 59 -8.64 19.10 3.92
N SER A 60 -7.38 19.51 4.12
CA SER A 60 -6.31 18.55 4.43
C SER A 60 -6.50 17.89 5.81
N VAL A 61 -7.04 16.66 5.80
CA VAL A 61 -7.17 15.80 6.99
C VAL A 61 -5.80 15.49 7.56
N LEU A 62 -4.82 15.23 6.69
CA LEU A 62 -3.43 14.98 7.08
C LEU A 62 -2.83 16.17 7.83
N ALA A 63 -3.01 17.40 7.33
CA ALA A 63 -2.47 18.59 8.00
C ALA A 63 -3.09 18.80 9.39
N LYS A 64 -4.40 18.49 9.54
CA LYS A 64 -5.07 18.51 10.86
C LYS A 64 -4.50 17.43 11.78
N ALA A 65 -4.30 16.20 11.28
CA ALA A 65 -3.78 15.09 12.07
C ALA A 65 -2.34 15.33 12.53
N VAL A 66 -1.48 15.85 11.64
CA VAL A 66 -0.10 16.24 11.99
C VAL A 66 -0.10 17.37 13.01
N SER A 67 -0.95 18.38 12.86
CA SER A 67 -1.07 19.48 13.83
C SER A 67 -1.54 18.99 15.21
N LEU A 68 -2.50 18.06 15.25
CA LEU A 68 -2.96 17.42 16.49
C LEU A 68 -1.82 16.63 17.16
N ILE A 69 -1.10 15.81 16.41
CA ILE A 69 0.02 15.02 16.94
C ILE A 69 1.13 15.93 17.47
N LYS A 70 1.48 16.99 16.72
CA LYS A 70 2.46 18.00 17.18
C LYS A 70 2.01 18.70 18.46
N PHE A 71 0.73 19.01 18.57
CA PHE A 71 0.15 19.60 19.77
C PHE A 71 0.19 18.64 20.97
N ALA A 72 -0.21 17.39 20.79
CA ALA A 72 -0.17 16.36 21.83
C ALA A 72 1.26 16.04 22.32
N LEU A 73 2.25 16.13 21.41
CA LEU A 73 3.66 15.91 21.74
C LEU A 73 4.36 17.12 22.35
N LYS A 74 3.73 18.30 22.36
CA LYS A 74 4.34 19.53 22.87
C LYS A 74 4.63 19.40 24.36
N GLY A 75 5.89 19.61 24.76
CA GLY A 75 6.33 19.52 26.16
C GLY A 75 6.50 18.10 26.71
N LYS A 76 6.36 17.06 25.87
CA LYS A 76 6.55 15.65 26.26
C LYS A 76 7.94 15.10 25.87
N PHE A 77 8.68 15.82 25.03
CA PHE A 77 10.05 15.49 24.64
C PHE A 77 11.05 15.82 25.75
N SER A 78 11.92 14.86 26.06
CA SER A 78 13.02 14.98 27.02
C SER A 78 14.31 14.45 26.37
N MET A 79 15.47 14.93 26.82
CA MET A 79 16.78 14.49 26.32
C MET A 79 17.02 12.99 26.52
N ASN A 80 16.33 12.37 27.48
CA ASN A 80 16.37 10.94 27.67
C ASN A 80 15.20 10.26 26.92
N LEU A 81 15.53 9.28 26.08
CA LEU A 81 14.55 8.55 25.28
C LEU A 81 13.56 7.77 26.17
N THR A 82 14.04 7.26 27.32
CA THR A 82 13.20 6.49 28.26
C THR A 82 12.16 7.35 28.97
N THR A 83 12.49 8.60 29.31
CA THR A 83 11.55 9.55 29.91
C THR A 83 10.55 10.05 28.89
N THR A 84 10.99 10.29 27.65
CA THR A 84 10.10 10.63 26.52
C THR A 84 9.08 9.54 26.24
N VAL A 85 9.51 8.27 26.22
CA VAL A 85 8.60 7.12 26.02
C VAL A 85 7.59 7.00 27.18
N LYS A 86 8.03 7.23 28.42
CA LYS A 86 7.13 7.25 29.59
C LYS A 86 6.09 8.37 29.51
N ASN A 87 6.45 9.52 28.95
CA ASN A 87 5.55 10.67 28.81
C ASN A 87 4.51 10.53 27.68
N ILE A 88 4.78 9.69 26.67
CA ILE A 88 3.91 9.50 25.49
C ILE A 88 3.04 8.24 25.60
N ARG A 89 3.44 7.26 26.43
CA ARG A 89 2.67 6.03 26.65
C ARG A 89 1.58 6.05 27.75
N PRO A 90 1.28 7.13 28.50
CA PRO A 90 0.19 7.06 29.47
C PRO A 90 -1.16 6.98 28.73
N PRO A 91 -2.16 6.29 29.31
CA PRO A 91 -3.49 6.17 28.70
C PRO A 91 -4.19 7.52 28.54
N THR A 92 -3.79 8.53 29.32
CA THR A 92 -4.31 9.90 29.26
C THR A 92 -3.75 10.73 28.10
N PHE A 93 -2.71 10.26 27.39
CA PHE A 93 -2.03 11.05 26.35
C PHE A 93 -2.99 11.57 25.28
N TRP A 94 -3.94 10.74 24.85
CA TRP A 94 -4.94 11.12 23.85
C TRP A 94 -6.13 11.87 24.46
N GLU A 95 -6.46 11.61 25.72
CA GLU A 95 -7.51 12.33 26.46
C GLU A 95 -7.13 13.81 26.67
N ASP A 96 -5.87 14.07 27.02
CA ASP A 96 -5.31 15.42 27.20
C ASP A 96 -5.33 16.25 25.89
N ALA A 97 -5.34 15.56 24.74
CA ALA A 97 -5.37 16.19 23.41
C ALA A 97 -6.79 16.41 22.87
N LYS A 98 -7.84 16.02 23.62
CA LYS A 98 -9.22 16.18 23.19
C LYS A 98 -9.67 17.65 23.25
N PRO A 99 -10.42 18.13 22.25
CA PRO A 99 -11.03 19.45 22.26
C PRO A 99 -11.84 19.80 23.51
N SER A 100 -12.39 18.81 24.24
CA SER A 100 -13.08 19.00 25.52
C SER A 100 -12.17 19.38 26.69
N HIS A 101 -10.92 18.90 26.73
CA HIS A 101 -9.97 19.13 27.82
C HIS A 101 -9.05 20.35 27.58
N VAL A 102 -9.03 20.89 26.36
CA VAL A 102 -8.20 22.04 25.99
C VAL A 102 -8.96 23.36 26.20
N ILE A 103 -8.52 24.13 27.20
CA ILE A 103 -9.11 25.44 27.54
C ILE A 103 -8.90 26.47 26.42
N ASN A 104 -7.65 26.61 25.94
CA ASN A 104 -7.31 27.53 24.84
C ASN A 104 -7.20 26.78 23.51
N LYS A 105 -8.32 26.66 22.80
CA LYS A 105 -8.40 25.90 21.55
C LYS A 105 -7.63 26.60 20.43
N PRO A 106 -6.61 25.97 19.85
CA PRO A 106 -5.90 26.55 18.71
C PRO A 106 -6.79 26.53 17.45
N ARG A 107 -6.59 27.50 16.54
CA ARG A 107 -7.43 27.71 15.33
C ARG A 107 -7.58 26.48 14.43
N PHE A 108 -6.66 25.52 14.49
CA PHE A 108 -6.71 24.29 13.69
C PHE A 108 -7.65 23.21 14.28
N MET A 109 -8.01 23.31 15.57
CA MET A 109 -8.84 22.36 16.31
C MET A 109 -10.33 22.57 15.97
N THR A 110 -10.68 22.17 14.75
CA THR A 110 -12.03 22.29 14.15
C THR A 110 -12.77 20.95 14.14
N PHE A 111 -12.29 19.98 14.92
CA PHE A 111 -12.75 18.60 14.98
C PHE A 111 -13.27 18.28 16.40
N ASP A 112 -14.01 17.18 16.52
CA ASP A 112 -14.60 16.67 17.75
C ASP A 112 -13.69 15.65 18.46
N ASP A 113 -14.09 15.25 19.66
CA ASP A 113 -13.35 14.28 20.47
C ASP A 113 -13.29 12.89 19.80
N ALA A 114 -14.35 12.50 19.08
CA ALA A 114 -14.40 11.23 18.36
C ALA A 114 -13.34 11.15 17.26
N TRP A 115 -13.08 12.27 16.57
CA TRP A 115 -12.01 12.34 15.58
C TRP A 115 -10.61 12.18 16.20
N VAL A 116 -10.38 12.68 17.43
CA VAL A 116 -9.12 12.43 18.15
C VAL A 116 -8.95 10.94 18.43
N ASP A 117 -10.01 10.25 18.84
CA ASP A 117 -9.99 8.81 19.08
C ASP A 117 -9.74 8.02 17.79
N GLU A 118 -10.25 8.49 16.64
CA GLU A 118 -9.94 7.94 15.32
C GLU A 118 -8.46 8.07 14.97
N VAL A 119 -7.87 9.25 15.19
CA VAL A 119 -6.44 9.49 14.97
C VAL A 119 -5.59 8.60 15.89
N ALA A 120 -5.97 8.46 17.17
CA ALA A 120 -5.29 7.59 18.13
C ALA A 120 -5.27 6.12 17.67
N ARG A 121 -6.43 5.60 17.22
CA ARG A 121 -6.53 4.27 16.62
C ARG A 121 -5.69 4.15 15.36
N GLY A 122 -5.69 5.17 14.51
CA GLY A 122 -4.86 5.27 13.32
C GLY A 122 -3.37 5.13 13.65
N VAL A 123 -2.85 5.94 14.57
CA VAL A 123 -1.45 5.87 15.03
C VAL A 123 -1.08 4.48 15.56
N LYS A 124 -1.98 3.84 16.31
CA LYS A 124 -1.76 2.46 16.76
C LYS A 124 -1.71 1.48 15.60
N ALA A 125 -2.56 1.63 14.58
CA ALA A 125 -2.54 0.77 13.40
C ALA A 125 -1.25 0.94 12.56
N TYR A 126 -0.71 2.16 12.48
CA TYR A 126 0.56 2.44 11.79
C TYR A 126 1.76 1.66 12.37
N SER A 127 1.70 1.22 13.64
CA SER A 127 2.75 0.37 14.21
C SER A 127 2.95 -0.94 13.45
N VAL A 128 1.90 -1.47 12.81
CA VAL A 128 1.97 -2.67 11.96
C VAL A 128 2.65 -2.36 10.62
N PHE A 129 2.50 -1.14 10.11
CA PHE A 129 3.14 -0.73 8.86
C PHE A 129 4.65 -0.47 9.00
N LEU A 130 5.19 -0.45 10.22
CA LEU A 130 6.64 -0.39 10.44
C LEU A 130 7.38 -1.62 9.89
N PHE A 131 6.68 -2.72 9.60
CA PHE A 131 7.25 -3.89 8.93
C PHE A 131 7.33 -3.74 7.41
N TYR A 132 6.61 -2.79 6.79
CA TYR A 132 6.63 -2.61 5.33
C TYR A 132 7.98 -2.20 4.75
N PRO A 133 8.79 -1.35 5.40
CA PRO A 133 10.15 -1.06 4.94
C PRO A 133 11.07 -2.29 4.88
N LEU A 134 10.77 -3.38 5.59
CA LEU A 134 11.51 -4.65 5.47
C LEU A 134 10.96 -5.52 4.33
N PHE A 135 9.63 -5.49 4.13
CA PHE A 135 8.97 -6.23 3.06
C PHE A 135 9.35 -5.70 1.67
N TRP A 136 9.32 -4.38 1.47
CA TRP A 136 9.50 -3.78 0.14
C TRP A 136 10.86 -4.08 -0.52
N PRO A 137 12.01 -4.00 0.18
CA PRO A 137 13.29 -4.40 -0.39
C PRO A 137 13.32 -5.88 -0.79
N ALA A 138 12.75 -6.78 0.02
CA ALA A 138 12.68 -8.20 -0.31
C ALA A 138 11.79 -8.45 -1.56
N TYR A 139 10.66 -7.74 -1.65
CA TYR A 139 9.79 -7.80 -2.82
C TYR A 139 10.48 -7.27 -4.08
N ASN A 140 11.15 -6.11 -4.01
CA ASN A 140 11.86 -5.50 -5.14
C ASN A 140 13.07 -6.30 -5.64
N GLN A 141 13.56 -7.29 -4.88
CA GLN A 141 14.60 -8.20 -5.37
C GLN A 141 14.07 -9.15 -6.44
N ILE A 142 12.77 -9.43 -6.46
CA ILE A 142 12.14 -10.24 -7.52
C ILE A 142 12.36 -9.55 -8.87
N ASP A 143 12.06 -8.25 -8.98
CA ASP A 143 12.12 -7.56 -10.27
C ASP A 143 13.55 -7.38 -10.80
N ASN A 144 14.55 -7.20 -9.92
CA ASN A 144 15.93 -6.90 -10.34
C ASN A 144 16.83 -8.13 -10.41
N ASN A 145 16.86 -8.92 -9.33
CA ASN A 145 17.82 -10.03 -9.22
C ASN A 145 17.32 -11.27 -9.94
N LEU A 146 16.00 -11.51 -9.99
CA LEU A 146 15.45 -12.67 -10.68
C LEU A 146 15.59 -12.49 -12.20
N THR A 147 15.32 -11.29 -12.71
CA THR A 147 15.54 -10.94 -14.12
C THR A 147 17.02 -11.11 -14.53
N SER A 148 17.94 -10.64 -13.68
CA SER A 148 19.39 -10.81 -13.92
C SER A 148 19.82 -12.27 -13.87
N GLN A 149 19.25 -13.08 -12.97
CA GLN A 149 19.48 -14.53 -12.92
C GLN A 149 18.93 -15.22 -14.16
N ALA A 150 17.72 -14.86 -14.60
CA ALA A 150 17.08 -15.39 -15.80
C ALA A 150 17.98 -15.22 -17.03
N ALA A 151 18.66 -14.07 -17.16
CA ALA A 151 19.57 -13.80 -18.27
C ALA A 151 20.74 -14.79 -18.40
N THR A 152 21.07 -15.53 -17.34
CA THR A 152 22.13 -16.57 -17.34
C THR A 152 21.58 -18.00 -17.51
N MET A 153 20.26 -18.16 -17.59
CA MET A 153 19.59 -19.46 -17.73
C MET A 153 19.31 -19.78 -19.20
N GLU A 154 19.06 -21.05 -19.53
CA GLU A 154 18.58 -21.42 -20.87
C GLU A 154 17.13 -20.97 -21.06
N LEU A 155 16.95 -19.96 -21.92
CA LEU A 155 15.66 -19.29 -22.11
C LEU A 155 14.72 -19.98 -23.10
N HIS A 156 15.21 -20.92 -23.92
CA HIS A 156 14.47 -21.61 -24.98
C HIS A 156 13.52 -20.70 -25.80
N GLY A 157 13.91 -19.45 -26.07
CA GLY A 157 13.14 -18.48 -26.84
C GLY A 157 12.19 -17.58 -26.03
N VAL A 158 12.04 -17.80 -24.72
CA VAL A 158 11.25 -16.97 -23.81
C VAL A 158 12.05 -15.75 -23.35
N PRO A 159 11.48 -14.53 -23.29
CA PRO A 159 12.18 -13.36 -22.73
C PRO A 159 12.43 -13.45 -21.21
N ASN A 160 13.54 -12.89 -20.73
CA ASN A 160 13.94 -12.90 -19.30
C ASN A 160 12.87 -12.29 -18.39
N ASP A 161 12.24 -11.21 -18.87
CA ASP A 161 11.26 -10.44 -18.13
C ASP A 161 9.90 -11.14 -18.04
N LEU A 162 9.69 -12.24 -18.78
CA LEU A 162 8.45 -13.02 -18.69
C LEU A 162 8.28 -13.63 -17.29
N ILE A 163 9.37 -13.87 -16.56
CA ILE A 163 9.31 -14.39 -15.19
C ILE A 163 8.55 -13.43 -14.26
N ASN A 164 8.60 -12.12 -14.50
CA ASN A 164 7.86 -11.13 -13.72
C ASN A 164 6.34 -11.22 -13.92
N ASN A 165 5.87 -11.84 -15.02
CA ASN A 165 4.46 -12.13 -15.24
C ASN A 165 3.90 -13.24 -14.35
N LEU A 166 4.76 -14.03 -13.69
CA LEU A 166 4.31 -15.03 -12.71
C LEU A 166 3.61 -14.37 -11.52
N ASN A 167 3.95 -13.13 -11.19
CA ASN A 167 3.32 -12.38 -10.10
C ASN A 167 1.84 -12.05 -10.37
N PRO A 168 1.47 -11.28 -11.43
CA PRO A 168 0.06 -11.02 -11.73
C PRO A 168 -0.72 -12.30 -12.06
N LEU A 169 -0.09 -13.30 -12.70
CA LEU A 169 -0.71 -14.60 -12.94
C LEU A 169 -0.99 -15.34 -11.63
N GLY A 170 -0.04 -15.33 -10.71
CA GLY A 170 -0.19 -15.84 -9.35
C GLY A 170 -1.33 -15.17 -8.62
N ILE A 171 -1.47 -13.84 -8.71
CA ILE A 171 -2.59 -13.11 -8.10
C ILE A 171 -3.95 -13.55 -8.69
N VAL A 172 -4.06 -13.64 -10.02
CA VAL A 172 -5.30 -14.04 -10.70
C VAL A 172 -5.73 -15.46 -10.33
N ILE A 173 -4.78 -16.37 -10.10
CA ILE A 173 -5.07 -17.76 -9.70
C ILE A 173 -5.26 -17.88 -8.17
N MET A 174 -4.43 -17.23 -7.37
CA MET A 174 -4.42 -17.37 -5.91
C MET A 174 -5.61 -16.69 -5.24
N ILE A 175 -6.09 -15.55 -5.75
CA ILE A 175 -7.29 -14.90 -5.19
C ILE A 175 -8.50 -15.85 -5.17
N PRO A 176 -8.95 -16.44 -6.29
CA PRO A 176 -10.08 -17.36 -6.26
C PRO A 176 -9.79 -18.63 -5.47
N VAL A 177 -8.55 -19.14 -5.47
CA VAL A 177 -8.18 -20.30 -4.63
C VAL A 177 -8.33 -19.97 -3.14
N LEU A 178 -7.83 -18.81 -2.71
CA LEU A 178 -7.93 -18.35 -1.33
C LEU A 178 -9.39 -18.08 -0.93
N ASP A 179 -10.15 -17.41 -1.79
CA ASP A 179 -11.52 -16.98 -1.49
C ASP A 179 -12.56 -18.11 -1.57
N LEU A 180 -12.43 -19.04 -2.52
CA LEU A 180 -13.41 -20.10 -2.76
C LEU A 180 -13.08 -21.40 -2.01
N PHE A 181 -11.80 -21.67 -1.71
CA PHE A 181 -11.39 -22.93 -1.09
C PHE A 181 -10.79 -22.72 0.30
N ILE A 182 -9.75 -21.89 0.42
CA ILE A 182 -8.98 -21.80 1.67
C ILE A 182 -9.78 -21.11 2.77
N TYR A 183 -10.32 -19.92 2.53
CA TYR A 183 -11.07 -19.19 3.56
C TYR A 183 -12.38 -19.90 3.97
N PRO A 184 -13.15 -20.53 3.06
CA PRO A 184 -14.28 -21.36 3.44
C PRO A 184 -13.88 -22.59 4.27
N LEU A 185 -12.78 -23.26 3.92
CA LEU A 185 -12.26 -24.41 4.68
C LEU A 185 -11.80 -24.00 6.08
N MET A 186 -11.09 -22.88 6.20
CA MET A 186 -10.68 -22.33 7.51
C MET A 186 -11.88 -21.89 8.35
N ARG A 187 -12.92 -21.33 7.72
CA ARG A 187 -14.18 -20.97 8.37
C ARG A 187 -14.91 -22.23 8.87
N LYS A 188 -14.92 -23.31 8.09
CA LYS A 188 -15.46 -24.62 8.47
C LYS A 188 -14.68 -25.25 9.64
N ALA A 189 -13.37 -25.05 9.67
CA ALA A 189 -12.49 -25.45 10.78
C ALA A 189 -12.57 -24.52 12.03
N ARG A 190 -13.45 -23.51 12.04
CA ARG A 190 -13.61 -22.50 13.10
C ARG A 190 -12.34 -21.69 13.44
N ILE A 191 -11.34 -21.66 12.54
CA ILE A 191 -10.13 -20.86 12.73
C ILE A 191 -10.40 -19.43 12.27
N ARG A 192 -10.48 -18.49 13.22
CA ARG A 192 -10.61 -17.05 12.93
C ARG A 192 -9.27 -16.48 12.46
N PHE A 193 -9.06 -16.49 11.15
CA PHE A 193 -7.88 -15.89 10.52
C PHE A 193 -8.10 -14.37 10.33
N SER A 194 -7.76 -13.60 11.37
CA SER A 194 -7.88 -12.14 11.34
C SER A 194 -6.94 -11.52 10.29
N PRO A 195 -7.25 -10.31 9.77
CA PRO A 195 -6.37 -9.61 8.85
C PRO A 195 -4.94 -9.43 9.38
N LEU A 196 -4.80 -9.22 10.70
CA LEU A 196 -3.50 -9.13 11.36
C LEU A 196 -2.72 -10.45 11.27
N LYS A 197 -3.38 -11.60 11.48
CA LYS A 197 -2.75 -12.92 11.34
C LYS A 197 -2.34 -13.23 9.90
N ARG A 198 -3.05 -12.70 8.90
CA ARG A 198 -2.64 -12.82 7.48
C ARG A 198 -1.33 -12.09 7.21
N MET A 199 -1.22 -10.84 7.68
CA MET A 199 0.01 -10.06 7.57
C MET A 199 1.17 -10.74 8.31
N THR A 200 0.93 -11.29 9.52
CA THR A 200 1.97 -12.00 10.26
C THR A 200 2.39 -13.31 9.59
N ALA A 201 1.44 -14.09 9.04
CA ALA A 201 1.74 -15.33 8.36
C ALA A 201 2.64 -15.11 7.13
N ASP A 202 2.36 -14.06 6.37
CA ASP A 202 3.20 -13.65 5.22
C ASP A 202 4.64 -13.30 5.67
N SER A 203 4.77 -12.52 6.76
CA SER A 203 6.08 -12.16 7.33
C SER A 203 6.81 -13.30 8.06
N SER A 204 6.11 -14.37 8.46
CA SER A 204 6.67 -15.43 9.31
C SER A 204 7.61 -16.40 8.59
N SER A 205 7.74 -16.28 7.26
CA SER A 205 8.76 -16.97 6.46
C SER A 205 10.16 -16.34 6.59
N LEU A 206 10.26 -15.14 7.18
CA LEU A 206 11.49 -14.33 7.27
C LEU A 206 12.11 -14.28 8.68
N ALA A 207 11.58 -15.02 9.66
CA ALA A 207 12.18 -15.09 10.97
C ALA A 207 13.29 -16.17 10.98
N PRO A 208 14.59 -15.82 11.11
CA PRO A 208 15.58 -16.81 11.52
C PRO A 208 15.21 -17.30 12.92
N ARG A 209 15.26 -18.62 13.09
CA ARG A 209 15.10 -19.29 14.39
C ARG A 209 16.17 -18.83 15.38
#